data_AF-A0A9P6Z5P6-F1
#
_entry.id   AF-A0A9P6Z5P6-F1
#
_cell.length_a   1.000
_cell.length_b   1.000
_cell.length_c   1.000
_cell.angle_alpha   90.00
_cell.angle_beta   90.00
_cell.angle_gamma   90.00
#
_symmetry.space_group_name_H-M   'P 1'
#
loop_
_entity.id
_entity.type
_entity.pdbx_description
1 polymer ?
#
loop_
_entity_poly.entity_id
_entity_poly.type
_entity_poly.pdbx_seq_one_letter_code
_entity_poly.pdbx_strand_id
1 'polypeptide(L)'
;MESPQRSPYNEEAPTLSISNKPNKSLASKLSKILNSSAADDARVKIALTSLSDISGLDEANLRRNLRGTIERKEVETNKKFINAFEKVVLQFEKLENHAKQMQSTCTNMKGRLSSTRSEAIEMIERANIMQEQSSACSNQITVVDKFLEKFTLNEREIKLLSTYLGPINDEFFEALNHLHQIHSDCQLLLTTTNQKAGREIMDSMAQYQENAYDKLYKWIQNESRLAFRGDSIEITAFMTKALRALMRRPVLFQ
;
A
#
# COMPACT_ATOMS: atom_id res chain seq x y z
N MET A 1 41.40 -52.10 -34.57
CA MET A 1 41.78 -51.06 -35.54
C MET A 1 42.09 -49.82 -34.74
N GLU A 2 43.29 -49.25 -34.69
CA GLU A 2 44.54 -49.48 -35.39
C GLU A 2 45.55 -48.64 -34.60
N SER A 3 46.71 -49.20 -34.25
CA SER A 3 47.86 -48.37 -33.87
C SER A 3 48.27 -47.52 -35.08
N PRO A 4 49.06 -46.45 -34.88
CA PRO A 4 50.37 -46.55 -35.51
C PRO A 4 51.53 -46.16 -34.60
N GLN A 5 52.52 -47.06 -34.59
CA GLN A 5 53.93 -46.81 -34.36
C GLN A 5 54.46 -45.68 -35.26
N ARG A 6 55.45 -44.90 -34.81
CA ARG A 6 56.87 -45.11 -35.16
C ARG A 6 57.78 -44.04 -34.56
N SER A 7 58.81 -44.57 -33.89
CA SER A 7 60.08 -43.99 -33.45
C SER A 7 60.93 -43.48 -34.65
N PRO A 8 62.25 -43.28 -34.50
CA PRO A 8 62.98 -42.20 -33.82
C PRO A 8 63.93 -41.50 -34.83
N TYR A 9 64.44 -40.30 -34.55
CA TYR A 9 65.62 -39.81 -35.29
C TYR A 9 66.63 -39.19 -34.33
N ASN A 10 67.57 -40.03 -33.94
CA ASN A 10 68.95 -39.65 -33.65
C ASN A 10 69.60 -39.30 -34.99
N GLU A 11 70.22 -38.13 -35.09
CA GLU A 11 71.31 -37.93 -36.05
C GLU A 11 72.37 -37.06 -35.40
N GLU A 12 73.52 -37.71 -35.19
CA GLU A 12 74.76 -37.14 -34.72
C GLU A 12 75.33 -36.11 -35.71
N ALA A 13 76.08 -35.16 -35.17
CA ALA A 13 76.69 -34.04 -35.85
C ALA A 13 77.61 -34.41 -37.03
N PRO A 14 77.72 -33.57 -38.07
CA PRO A 14 78.96 -33.42 -38.81
C PRO A 14 79.87 -32.47 -38.04
N THR A 15 80.79 -33.05 -37.29
CA THR A 15 82.02 -32.43 -36.83
C THR A 15 82.84 -31.97 -38.04
N LEU A 16 82.78 -30.68 -38.36
CA LEU A 16 83.80 -30.04 -39.19
C LEU A 16 85.05 -29.82 -38.33
N SER A 17 85.88 -30.85 -38.26
CA SER A 17 87.24 -30.84 -37.74
C SER A 17 88.14 -29.99 -38.64
N ILE A 18 88.14 -28.68 -38.40
CA ILE A 18 89.20 -27.80 -38.92
C ILE A 18 90.41 -27.97 -37.99
N SER A 19 91.34 -28.82 -38.42
CA SER A 19 92.72 -28.75 -37.97
C SER A 19 93.26 -27.36 -38.30
N ASN A 20 93.52 -26.54 -37.28
CA ASN A 20 94.67 -25.64 -37.31
C ASN A 20 94.93 -25.07 -35.92
N LYS A 21 96.21 -25.16 -35.51
CA LYS A 21 96.78 -24.43 -34.37
C LYS A 21 96.29 -22.97 -34.37
N PRO A 22 96.12 -22.35 -33.18
CA PRO A 22 95.33 -21.14 -33.05
C PRO A 22 96.02 -20.02 -33.82
N ASN A 23 95.44 -19.62 -34.95
CA ASN A 23 95.87 -18.40 -35.62
C ASN A 23 95.43 -17.23 -34.73
N LYS A 24 96.18 -16.98 -33.66
CA LYS A 24 95.95 -15.93 -32.67
C LYS A 24 95.86 -14.56 -33.34
N SER A 25 96.48 -14.39 -34.52
CA SER A 25 96.36 -13.19 -35.35
C SER A 25 95.07 -13.13 -36.18
N LEU A 26 94.56 -14.25 -36.69
CA LEU A 26 93.25 -14.28 -37.37
C LEU A 26 92.12 -14.20 -36.36
N ALA A 27 92.22 -14.89 -35.22
CA ALA A 27 91.29 -14.76 -34.11
C ALA A 27 91.34 -13.34 -33.52
N SER A 28 92.51 -12.69 -33.39
CA SER A 28 92.60 -11.30 -32.94
C SER A 28 92.11 -10.30 -34.00
N LYS A 29 92.31 -10.58 -35.30
CA LYS A 29 91.76 -9.76 -36.38
C LYS A 29 90.25 -9.93 -36.52
N LEU A 30 89.72 -11.15 -36.42
CA LEU A 30 88.28 -11.40 -36.39
C LEU A 30 87.63 -10.80 -35.17
N SER A 31 88.22 -10.94 -33.97
CA SER A 31 87.69 -10.26 -32.78
C SER A 31 87.85 -8.74 -32.87
N LYS A 32 88.91 -8.20 -33.49
CA LYS A 32 88.99 -6.76 -33.80
C LYS A 32 87.92 -6.31 -34.79
N ILE A 33 87.69 -7.06 -35.86
CA ILE A 33 86.72 -6.73 -36.92
C ILE A 33 85.29 -6.91 -36.41
N LEU A 34 85.02 -7.94 -35.61
CA LEU A 34 83.72 -8.14 -34.96
C LEU A 34 83.48 -7.09 -33.88
N ASN A 35 84.49 -6.72 -33.09
CA ASN A 35 84.36 -5.65 -32.11
C ASN A 35 84.25 -4.27 -32.78
N SER A 36 84.93 -4.04 -33.91
CA SER A 36 84.78 -2.79 -34.67
C SER A 36 83.45 -2.73 -35.41
N SER A 37 82.98 -3.85 -35.98
CA SER A 37 81.69 -3.95 -36.66
C SER A 37 80.52 -3.81 -35.70
N ALA A 38 80.58 -4.47 -34.53
CA ALA A 38 79.59 -4.30 -33.47
C ALA A 38 79.61 -2.89 -32.83
N ALA A 39 80.77 -2.22 -32.85
CA ALA A 39 80.88 -0.82 -32.42
C ALA A 39 80.40 0.18 -33.48
N ASP A 40 80.44 -0.15 -34.78
CA ASP A 40 80.01 0.76 -35.86
C ASP A 40 78.54 0.58 -36.29
N ASP A 41 77.87 -0.50 -35.92
CA ASP A 41 76.45 -0.65 -36.21
C ASP A 41 75.62 0.32 -35.35
N ALA A 42 75.10 1.37 -36.00
CA ALA A 42 74.26 2.38 -35.38
C ALA A 42 73.06 1.77 -34.63
N ARG A 43 72.54 0.62 -35.09
CA ARG A 43 71.42 -0.07 -34.42
C ARG A 43 71.82 -0.68 -33.09
N VAL A 44 73.04 -1.21 -32.99
CA VAL A 44 73.56 -1.79 -31.74
C VAL A 44 73.86 -0.68 -30.75
N LYS A 45 74.43 0.44 -31.21
CA LYS A 45 74.61 1.65 -30.38
C LYS A 45 73.27 2.17 -29.85
N ILE A 46 72.26 2.30 -30.71
CA ILE A 46 70.91 2.74 -30.31
C ILE A 46 70.27 1.77 -29.31
N ALA A 47 70.35 0.46 -29.55
CA ALA A 47 69.81 -0.54 -28.63
C ALA A 47 70.51 -0.49 -27.25
N LEU A 48 71.83 -0.31 -27.22
CA LEU A 48 72.61 -0.21 -25.99
C LEU A 48 72.39 1.12 -25.26
N THR A 49 72.20 2.24 -25.96
CA THR A 49 71.81 3.51 -25.33
C THR A 49 70.41 3.42 -24.74
N SER A 50 69.46 2.81 -25.45
CA SER A 50 68.11 2.57 -24.92
C SER A 50 68.11 1.61 -23.72
N LEU A 51 69.05 0.67 -23.67
CA LEU A 51 69.29 -0.20 -22.50
C LEU A 51 69.97 0.54 -21.35
N SER A 52 70.83 1.51 -21.63
CA SER A 52 71.52 2.35 -20.65
C SER A 52 70.58 3.40 -20.02
N ASP A 53 69.56 3.82 -20.75
CA ASP A 53 68.49 4.72 -20.25
C ASP A 53 67.55 4.01 -19.27
N ILE A 54 67.61 2.68 -19.17
CA ILE A 54 66.87 1.92 -18.15
C ILE A 54 67.54 2.16 -16.80
N SER A 55 66.81 2.81 -15.89
CA SER A 55 67.33 3.20 -14.58
C SER A 55 67.65 2.00 -13.67
N GLY A 56 68.83 2.05 -13.03
CA GLY A 56 69.28 1.09 -12.01
C GLY A 56 70.10 -0.11 -12.51
N LEU A 57 70.80 0.02 -13.65
CA LEU A 57 71.75 -0.99 -14.12
C LEU A 57 73.17 -0.72 -13.59
N ASP A 58 73.74 -1.69 -12.88
CA ASP A 58 75.18 -1.72 -12.57
C ASP A 58 75.97 -1.95 -13.86
N GLU A 59 76.70 -0.93 -14.30
CA GLU A 59 77.47 -0.95 -15.56
C GLU A 59 78.52 -2.07 -15.59
N ALA A 60 79.01 -2.49 -14.41
CA ALA A 60 79.94 -3.61 -14.26
C ALA A 60 79.30 -4.98 -14.52
N ASN A 61 78.03 -5.18 -14.16
CA ASN A 61 77.30 -6.42 -14.36
C ASN A 61 76.74 -6.53 -15.78
N LEU A 62 76.35 -5.39 -16.37
CA LEU A 62 75.88 -5.30 -17.74
C LEU A 62 76.91 -5.82 -18.75
N ARG A 63 78.19 -5.51 -18.51
CA ARG A 63 79.31 -5.93 -19.36
C ARG A 63 79.67 -7.42 -19.23
N ARG A 64 79.40 -8.04 -18.08
CA ARG A 64 79.72 -9.46 -17.82
C ARG A 64 78.56 -10.41 -18.09
N ASN A 65 77.31 -9.97 -17.91
CA ASN A 65 76.13 -10.84 -18.01
C ASN A 65 74.88 -10.03 -18.41
N LEU A 66 74.92 -9.43 -19.62
CA LEU A 66 73.86 -8.61 -20.20
C LEU A 66 72.49 -9.32 -20.20
N ARG A 67 72.46 -10.56 -20.71
CA ARG A 67 71.22 -11.37 -20.80
C ARG A 67 70.58 -11.62 -19.43
N GLY A 68 71.36 -12.09 -18.46
CA GLY A 68 70.83 -12.35 -17.11
C GLY A 68 70.39 -11.08 -16.37
N THR A 69 70.96 -9.93 -16.71
CA THR A 69 70.55 -8.64 -16.13
C THR A 69 69.25 -8.14 -16.76
N ILE A 70 69.09 -8.29 -18.08
CA ILE A 70 67.85 -7.97 -18.80
C ILE A 70 66.71 -8.87 -18.33
N GLU A 71 66.91 -10.20 -18.29
CA GLU A 71 65.90 -11.15 -17.83
C GLU A 71 65.47 -10.86 -16.38
N ARG A 72 66.41 -10.52 -15.50
CA ARG A 72 66.09 -10.14 -14.11
C ARG A 72 65.28 -8.84 -14.03
N LYS A 73 65.61 -7.84 -14.85
CA LYS A 73 64.90 -6.56 -14.92
C LYS A 73 63.50 -6.73 -15.53
N GLU A 74 63.37 -7.58 -16.53
CA GLU A 74 62.09 -7.96 -17.14
C GLU A 74 61.19 -8.62 -16.10
N VAL A 75 61.71 -9.60 -15.35
CA VAL A 75 60.98 -10.25 -14.25
C VAL A 75 60.60 -9.23 -13.16
N GLU A 76 61.51 -8.31 -12.78
CA GLU A 76 61.22 -7.27 -11.79
C GLU A 76 60.12 -6.31 -12.27
N THR A 77 60.16 -5.91 -13.54
CA THR A 77 59.17 -5.01 -14.15
C THR A 77 57.82 -5.70 -14.27
N ASN A 78 57.80 -6.96 -14.71
CA ASN A 78 56.59 -7.75 -14.80
C ASN A 78 55.97 -7.99 -13.41
N LYS A 79 56.79 -8.21 -12.38
CA LYS A 79 56.32 -8.33 -10.99
C LYS A 79 55.69 -7.01 -10.48
N LYS A 80 56.28 -5.87 -10.81
CA LYS A 80 55.69 -4.54 -10.50
C LYS A 80 54.37 -4.34 -11.24
N PHE A 81 54.29 -4.75 -12.50
CA PHE A 81 53.07 -4.69 -13.29
C PHE A 81 51.96 -5.56 -12.69
N ILE A 82 52.25 -6.83 -12.38
CA ILE A 82 51.29 -7.74 -11.74
C ILE A 82 50.82 -7.19 -10.39
N ASN A 83 51.72 -6.69 -9.54
CA ASN A 83 51.34 -6.08 -8.26
C ASN A 83 50.46 -4.83 -8.42
N ALA A 84 50.69 -4.03 -9.46
CA ALA A 84 49.83 -2.88 -9.75
C ALA A 84 48.46 -3.33 -10.28
N PHE A 85 48.44 -4.35 -11.14
CA PHE A 85 47.24 -4.91 -11.74
C PHE A 85 46.35 -5.63 -10.73
N GLU A 86 46.95 -6.34 -9.76
CA GLU A 86 46.26 -6.96 -8.63
C GLU A 86 45.39 -5.95 -7.88
N LYS A 87 45.91 -4.74 -7.62
CA LYS A 87 45.13 -3.67 -6.97
C LYS A 87 43.92 -3.27 -7.79
N VAL A 88 44.04 -3.21 -9.11
CA VAL A 88 42.93 -2.86 -10.02
C VAL A 88 41.87 -3.95 -10.01
N VAL A 89 42.27 -5.22 -10.06
CA VAL A 89 41.36 -6.36 -9.96
C VAL A 89 40.58 -6.34 -8.66
N LEU A 90 41.26 -6.10 -7.53
CA LEU A 90 40.60 -5.99 -6.21
C LEU A 90 39.57 -4.85 -6.16
N GLN A 91 39.82 -3.71 -6.83
CA GLN A 91 38.83 -2.63 -6.91
C GLN A 91 37.65 -3.01 -7.81
N PHE A 92 37.90 -3.74 -8.90
CA PHE A 92 36.83 -4.26 -9.76
C PHE A 92 35.95 -5.29 -9.05
N GLU A 93 36.54 -6.21 -8.27
CA GLU A 93 35.78 -7.16 -7.45
C GLU A 93 34.91 -6.45 -6.41
N LYS A 94 35.44 -5.39 -5.77
CA LYS A 94 34.64 -4.56 -4.85
C LYS A 94 33.48 -3.87 -5.56
N LEU A 95 33.74 -3.29 -6.73
CA LEU A 95 32.71 -2.64 -7.53
C LEU A 95 31.63 -3.64 -7.97
N GLU A 96 32.03 -4.84 -8.39
CA GLU A 96 31.11 -5.92 -8.75
C GLU A 96 30.25 -6.31 -7.55
N ASN A 97 30.84 -6.47 -6.37
CA ASN A 97 30.09 -6.76 -5.16
C ASN A 97 29.11 -5.66 -4.78
N HIS A 98 29.52 -4.38 -4.89
CA HIS A 98 28.62 -3.25 -4.67
C HIS A 98 27.47 -3.23 -5.68
N ALA A 99 27.75 -3.51 -6.96
CA ALA A 99 26.73 -3.59 -8.00
C ALA A 99 25.73 -4.73 -7.72
N LYS A 100 26.22 -5.91 -7.30
CA LYS A 100 25.39 -7.05 -6.89
C LYS A 100 24.54 -6.73 -5.67
N GLN A 101 25.10 -6.07 -4.66
CA GLN A 101 24.33 -5.61 -3.49
C GLN A 101 23.25 -4.61 -3.90
N MET A 102 23.59 -3.61 -4.71
CA MET A 102 22.62 -2.61 -5.18
C MET A 102 21.49 -3.26 -5.99
N GLN A 103 21.82 -4.22 -6.85
CA GLN A 103 20.84 -4.98 -7.62
C GLN A 103 19.90 -5.78 -6.70
N SER A 104 20.44 -6.43 -5.67
CA SER A 104 19.66 -7.16 -4.67
C SER A 104 18.73 -6.23 -3.89
N THR A 105 19.25 -5.09 -3.41
CA THR A 105 18.47 -4.08 -2.69
C THR A 105 17.35 -3.50 -3.56
N CYS A 106 17.64 -3.18 -4.83
CA CYS A 106 16.65 -2.68 -5.77
C CYS A 106 15.54 -3.71 -6.05
N THR A 107 15.92 -4.97 -6.22
CA THR A 107 14.96 -6.07 -6.42
C THR A 107 14.09 -6.28 -5.19
N ASN A 108 14.67 -6.24 -3.99
CA ASN A 108 13.93 -6.35 -2.74
C ASN A 108 12.96 -5.17 -2.54
N MET A 109 13.42 -3.94 -2.79
CA MET A 109 12.60 -2.74 -2.71
C MET A 109 11.43 -2.80 -3.69
N LYS A 110 11.66 -3.26 -4.93
CA LYS A 110 10.61 -3.46 -5.93
C LYS A 110 9.59 -4.50 -5.48
N GLY A 111 10.04 -5.61 -4.88
CA GLY A 111 9.16 -6.63 -4.31
C GLY A 111 8.28 -6.08 -3.18
N ARG A 112 8.88 -5.35 -2.24
CA ARG A 112 8.16 -4.70 -1.14
C ARG A 112 7.15 -3.68 -1.65
N LEU A 113 7.54 -2.84 -2.61
CA LEU A 113 6.64 -1.85 -3.21
C LEU A 113 5.44 -2.53 -3.91
N SER A 114 5.68 -3.65 -4.59
CA SER A 114 4.60 -4.44 -5.20
C SER A 114 3.65 -5.03 -4.17
N SER A 115 4.15 -5.56 -3.05
CA SER A 115 3.33 -6.09 -1.95
C SER A 115 2.49 -4.98 -1.34
N THR A 116 3.12 -3.87 -0.94
CA THR A 116 2.42 -2.72 -0.36
C THR A 116 1.38 -2.13 -1.31
N ARG A 117 1.66 -2.12 -2.62
CA ARG A 117 0.66 -1.72 -3.63
C ARG A 117 -0.55 -2.66 -3.63
N SER A 118 -0.33 -3.97 -3.58
CA SER A 118 -1.42 -4.96 -3.52
C SER A 118 -2.26 -4.78 -2.24
N GLU A 119 -1.58 -4.66 -1.10
CA GLU A 119 -2.22 -4.44 0.21
C GLU A 119 -3.03 -3.13 0.24
N ALA A 120 -2.50 -2.06 -0.37
CA ALA A 120 -3.21 -0.79 -0.48
C ALA A 120 -4.47 -0.91 -1.35
N ILE A 121 -4.41 -1.66 -2.45
CA ILE A 121 -5.59 -1.92 -3.30
C ILE A 121 -6.64 -2.70 -2.50
N GLU A 122 -6.25 -3.76 -1.79
CA GLU A 122 -7.18 -4.54 -0.94
C GLU A 122 -7.76 -3.71 0.21
N MET A 123 -6.99 -2.78 0.78
CA MET A 123 -7.47 -1.87 1.82
C MET A 123 -8.49 -0.88 1.26
N ILE A 124 -8.26 -0.33 0.07
CA ILE A 124 -9.21 0.55 -0.61
C ILE A 124 -10.51 -0.18 -0.91
N GLU A 125 -10.44 -1.43 -1.41
CA GLU A 125 -11.63 -2.22 -1.68
C GLU A 125 -12.45 -2.50 -0.42
N ARG A 126 -11.77 -2.90 0.66
CA ARG A 126 -12.43 -3.08 1.97
C ARG A 126 -13.05 -1.79 2.50
N ALA A 127 -12.37 -0.65 2.32
CA ALA A 127 -12.90 0.65 2.73
C ALA A 127 -14.15 1.03 1.92
N ASN A 128 -14.17 0.76 0.61
CA ASN A 128 -15.35 0.99 -0.24
C ASN A 128 -16.54 0.15 0.20
N ILE A 129 -16.35 -1.16 0.42
CA ILE A 129 -17.40 -2.05 0.90
C ILE A 129 -17.96 -1.54 2.24
N MET A 130 -17.08 -1.13 3.17
CA MET A 130 -17.51 -0.62 4.46
C MET A 130 -18.25 0.73 4.34
N GLN A 131 -17.85 1.58 3.40
CA GLN A 131 -18.52 2.85 3.11
C GLN A 131 -19.93 2.62 2.53
N GLU A 132 -20.09 1.66 1.62
CA GLU A 132 -21.40 1.28 1.09
C GLU A 132 -22.32 0.73 2.18
N GLN A 133 -21.81 -0.15 3.03
CA GLN A 133 -22.56 -0.68 4.18
C GLN A 133 -22.95 0.43 5.16
N SER A 134 -22.04 1.36 5.45
CA SER A 134 -22.32 2.52 6.31
C SER A 134 -23.41 3.41 5.73
N SER A 135 -23.36 3.69 4.42
CA SER A 135 -24.39 4.46 3.71
C SER A 135 -25.75 3.75 3.75
N ALA A 136 -25.78 2.44 3.49
CA ALA A 136 -27.00 1.64 3.57
C ALA A 136 -27.61 1.67 4.98
N CYS A 137 -26.79 1.52 6.02
CA CYS A 137 -27.21 1.61 7.42
C CYS A 137 -27.74 3.02 7.75
N SER A 138 -27.04 4.08 7.33
CA SER A 138 -27.49 5.47 7.54
C SER A 138 -28.83 5.75 6.87
N ASN A 139 -29.05 5.23 5.66
CA ASN A 139 -30.33 5.32 4.97
C ASN A 139 -31.44 4.56 5.74
N GLN A 140 -31.14 3.36 6.25
CA GLN A 140 -32.07 2.61 7.08
C GLN A 140 -32.43 3.35 8.37
N ILE A 141 -31.45 3.94 9.06
CA ILE A 141 -31.67 4.76 10.26
C ILE A 141 -32.58 5.94 9.91
N THR A 142 -32.30 6.66 8.82
CA THR A 142 -33.13 7.80 8.38
C THR A 142 -34.57 7.38 8.08
N VAL A 143 -34.77 6.19 7.51
CA VAL A 143 -36.10 5.63 7.24
C VAL A 143 -36.80 5.27 8.55
N VAL A 144 -36.09 4.66 9.50
CA VAL A 144 -36.62 4.31 10.82
C VAL A 144 -36.97 5.56 11.62
N ASP A 145 -36.14 6.61 11.60
CA ASP A 145 -36.41 7.86 12.30
C ASP A 145 -37.68 8.53 11.77
N LYS A 146 -37.83 8.61 10.44
CA LYS A 146 -39.06 9.12 9.81
C LYS A 146 -40.27 8.24 10.10
N PHE A 147 -40.06 6.92 10.20
CA PHE A 147 -41.12 5.98 10.57
C PHE A 147 -41.57 6.20 12.02
N LEU A 148 -40.63 6.37 12.96
CA LEU A 148 -40.94 6.66 14.36
C LEU A 148 -41.65 8.00 14.49
N GLU A 149 -41.14 9.06 13.86
CA GLU A 149 -41.78 10.38 13.86
C GLU A 149 -43.24 10.33 13.36
N LYS A 150 -43.51 9.52 12.32
CA LYS A 150 -44.83 9.44 11.71
C LYS A 150 -45.79 8.49 12.42
N PHE A 151 -45.31 7.43 13.06
CA PHE A 151 -46.15 6.35 13.59
C PHE A 151 -46.08 6.18 15.11
N THR A 152 -45.40 7.06 15.83
CA THR A 152 -45.39 7.07 17.30
C THR A 152 -45.80 8.43 17.84
N LEU A 153 -46.62 8.43 18.90
CA LEU A 153 -46.92 9.66 19.64
C LEU A 153 -45.76 10.00 20.57
N ASN A 154 -45.56 11.30 20.77
CA ASN A 154 -44.64 11.77 21.80
C ASN A 154 -45.14 11.36 23.18
N GLU A 155 -44.22 11.04 24.10
CA GLU A 155 -44.58 10.68 25.49
C GLU A 155 -45.43 11.76 26.19
N ARG A 156 -45.24 13.03 25.81
CA ARG A 156 -46.04 14.16 26.29
C ARG A 156 -47.50 14.06 25.84
N GLU A 157 -47.74 13.72 24.58
CA GLU A 157 -49.08 13.52 24.03
C GLU A 157 -49.76 12.32 24.68
N ILE A 158 -49.03 11.21 24.84
CA ILE A 158 -49.53 10.01 25.53
C ILE A 158 -49.96 10.35 26.97
N LYS A 159 -49.16 11.16 27.69
CA LYS A 159 -49.52 11.62 29.04
C LYS A 159 -50.76 12.50 29.03
N LEU A 160 -50.91 13.42 28.08
CA LEU A 160 -52.10 14.29 27.96
C LEU A 160 -53.38 13.49 27.69
N LEU A 161 -53.28 12.46 26.84
CA LEU A 161 -54.40 11.58 26.46
C LEU A 161 -54.74 10.56 27.56
N SER A 162 -53.74 10.05 28.30
CA SER A 162 -53.94 9.00 29.32
C SER A 162 -54.22 9.55 30.72
N THR A 163 -53.90 10.82 31.00
CA THR A 163 -54.11 11.40 32.33
C THR A 163 -55.60 11.70 32.57
N TYR A 164 -56.21 10.91 33.46
CA TYR A 164 -57.64 10.92 33.80
C TYR A 164 -58.19 12.27 34.30
N LEU A 165 -57.35 13.09 34.98
CA LEU A 165 -57.74 14.35 35.62
C LEU A 165 -57.06 15.60 35.03
N GLY A 166 -56.42 15.49 33.87
CA GLY A 166 -55.76 16.64 33.23
C GLY A 166 -56.76 17.61 32.58
N PRO A 167 -56.52 18.94 32.60
CA PRO A 167 -57.38 19.92 31.95
C PRO A 167 -57.47 19.66 30.44
N ILE A 168 -58.66 19.85 29.86
CA ILE A 168 -58.86 19.79 28.40
C ILE A 168 -58.46 21.13 27.81
N ASN A 169 -57.21 21.20 27.35
CA ASN A 169 -56.65 22.37 26.67
C ASN A 169 -56.67 22.17 25.14
N ASP A 170 -56.37 23.22 24.37
CA ASP A 170 -56.23 23.10 22.91
C ASP A 170 -55.16 22.06 22.51
N GLU A 171 -54.11 21.89 23.32
CA GLU A 171 -53.07 20.84 23.17
C GLU A 171 -53.64 19.41 23.19
N PHE A 172 -54.73 19.17 23.93
CA PHE A 172 -55.41 17.86 23.94
C PHE A 172 -56.09 17.59 22.60
N PHE A 173 -56.74 18.60 22.01
CA PHE A 173 -57.39 18.46 20.70
C PHE A 173 -56.37 18.34 19.57
N GLU A 174 -55.20 18.99 19.69
CA GLU A 174 -54.08 18.83 18.76
C GLU A 174 -53.52 17.40 18.83
N ALA A 175 -53.23 16.89 20.03
CA ALA A 175 -52.79 15.51 20.23
C ALA A 175 -53.84 14.48 19.76
N LEU A 176 -55.13 14.76 19.96
CA LEU A 176 -56.21 13.91 19.48
C LEU A 176 -56.29 13.91 17.95
N ASN A 177 -56.12 15.05 17.28
CA ASN A 177 -56.07 15.11 15.82
C ASN A 177 -54.85 14.37 15.27
N HIS A 178 -53.68 14.54 15.91
CA HIS A 178 -52.46 13.82 15.57
C HIS A 178 -52.65 12.30 15.69
N LEU A 179 -53.27 11.82 16.78
CA LEU A 179 -53.64 10.42 16.97
C LEU A 179 -54.53 9.88 15.83
N HIS A 180 -55.52 10.66 15.38
CA HIS A 180 -56.39 10.26 14.26
C HIS A 180 -55.62 10.20 12.94
N GLN A 181 -54.68 11.12 12.72
CA GLN A 181 -53.82 11.11 11.54
C GLN A 181 -52.94 9.87 11.51
N ILE A 182 -52.32 9.51 12.65
CA ILE A 182 -51.53 8.28 12.80
C ILE A 182 -52.40 7.05 12.56
N HIS A 183 -53.60 6.99 13.12
CA HIS A 183 -54.53 5.87 12.90
C HIS A 183 -54.91 5.72 11.42
N SER A 184 -55.12 6.83 10.70
CA SER A 184 -55.39 6.82 9.25
C SER A 184 -54.16 6.39 8.45
N ASP A 185 -52.96 6.87 8.79
CA ASP A 185 -51.72 6.48 8.14
C ASP A 185 -51.38 5.00 8.39
N CYS A 186 -51.69 4.46 9.58
CA CYS A 186 -51.54 3.03 9.89
C CYS A 186 -52.47 2.15 9.05
N GLN A 187 -53.67 2.66 8.70
CA GLN A 187 -54.57 1.94 7.80
C GLN A 187 -53.93 1.72 6.42
N LEU A 188 -53.17 2.69 5.92
CA LEU A 188 -52.38 2.54 4.70
C LEU A 188 -51.22 1.54 4.90
N LEU A 189 -50.54 1.57 6.05
CA LEU A 189 -49.48 0.62 6.38
C LEU A 189 -49.97 -0.84 6.44
N LEU A 190 -51.20 -1.07 6.91
CA LEU A 190 -51.86 -2.38 6.96
C LEU A 190 -52.23 -2.95 5.59
N THR A 191 -52.39 -2.10 4.58
CA THR A 191 -52.56 -2.55 3.18
C THR A 191 -51.24 -2.98 2.54
N THR A 192 -50.12 -2.65 3.18
CA THR A 192 -48.76 -2.94 2.70
C THR A 192 -48.19 -4.21 3.38
N THR A 193 -46.96 -4.59 3.04
CA THR A 193 -46.26 -5.82 3.43
C THR A 193 -46.07 -6.02 4.94
N ASN A 194 -46.07 -4.98 5.77
CA ASN A 194 -45.77 -5.05 7.22
C ASN A 194 -47.02 -5.02 8.11
N GLN A 195 -47.91 -5.99 7.90
CA GLN A 195 -49.22 -6.05 8.58
C GLN A 195 -49.14 -6.26 10.10
N LYS A 196 -48.12 -6.97 10.61
CA LYS A 196 -47.99 -7.26 12.04
C LYS A 196 -47.66 -6.00 12.85
N ALA A 197 -46.62 -5.27 12.46
CA ALA A 197 -46.23 -4.02 13.12
C ALA A 197 -47.32 -2.96 12.99
N GLY A 198 -47.95 -2.85 11.81
CA GLY A 198 -49.09 -1.95 11.61
C GLY A 198 -50.27 -2.27 12.53
N ARG A 199 -50.52 -3.55 12.82
CA ARG A 199 -51.58 -3.99 13.72
C ARG A 199 -51.27 -3.64 15.18
N GLU A 200 -50.06 -3.92 15.65
CA GLU A 200 -49.63 -3.60 17.02
C GLU A 200 -49.69 -2.08 17.29
N ILE A 201 -49.27 -1.26 16.32
CA ILE A 201 -49.38 0.20 16.43
C ILE A 201 -50.86 0.60 16.45
N MET A 202 -51.68 0.09 15.52
CA MET A 202 -53.11 0.42 15.47
C MET A 202 -53.85 0.03 16.76
N ASP A 203 -53.57 -1.14 17.32
CA ASP A 203 -54.17 -1.59 18.59
C ASP A 203 -53.78 -0.66 19.74
N SER A 204 -52.51 -0.23 19.81
CA SER A 204 -52.04 0.74 20.81
C SER A 204 -52.70 2.11 20.62
N MET A 205 -52.83 2.59 19.37
CA MET A 205 -53.50 3.87 19.06
C MET A 205 -54.99 3.82 19.37
N ALA A 206 -55.65 2.69 19.13
CA ALA A 206 -57.05 2.49 19.49
C ALA A 206 -57.27 2.56 21.01
N GLN A 207 -56.36 1.99 21.81
CA GLN A 207 -56.40 2.13 23.27
C GLN A 207 -56.26 3.59 23.73
N TYR A 208 -55.30 4.35 23.17
CA TYR A 208 -55.18 5.77 23.48
C TYR A 208 -56.39 6.58 23.04
N GLN A 209 -57.01 6.20 21.91
CA GLN A 209 -58.21 6.83 21.39
C GLN A 209 -59.41 6.59 22.32
N GLU A 210 -59.59 5.37 22.82
CA GLU A 210 -60.63 5.04 23.80
C GLU A 210 -60.46 5.82 25.11
N ASN A 211 -59.24 5.87 25.65
CA ASN A 211 -58.94 6.64 26.86
C ASN A 211 -59.23 8.14 26.68
N ALA A 212 -58.87 8.70 25.52
CA ALA A 212 -59.13 10.10 25.20
C ALA A 212 -60.63 10.40 25.10
N TYR A 213 -61.41 9.50 24.48
CA TYR A 213 -62.86 9.66 24.38
C TYR A 213 -63.59 9.47 25.72
N ASP A 214 -63.19 8.51 26.57
CA ASP A 214 -63.74 8.35 27.92
C ASP A 214 -63.50 9.61 28.78
N LYS A 215 -62.29 10.15 28.72
CA LYS A 215 -61.94 11.41 29.38
C LYS A 215 -62.81 12.58 28.89
N LEU A 216 -62.95 12.72 27.57
CA LEU A 216 -63.74 13.79 26.97
C LEU A 216 -65.23 13.65 27.31
N TYR A 217 -65.78 12.43 27.30
CA TYR A 217 -67.15 12.15 27.71
C TYR A 217 -67.40 12.54 29.18
N LYS A 218 -66.53 12.11 30.09
CA LYS A 218 -66.62 12.45 31.53
C LYS A 218 -66.46 13.94 31.79
N TRP A 219 -65.58 14.60 31.05
CA TRP A 219 -65.43 16.05 31.15
C TRP A 219 -66.69 16.78 30.69
N ILE A 220 -67.28 16.42 29.54
CA ILE A 220 -68.56 17.00 29.10
C ILE A 220 -69.69 16.70 30.08
N GLN A 221 -69.73 15.51 30.68
CA GLN A 221 -70.74 15.17 31.69
C GLN A 221 -70.58 16.02 32.96
N ASN A 222 -69.34 16.28 33.39
CA ASN A 222 -69.08 17.13 34.53
C ASN A 222 -69.39 18.61 34.22
N GLU A 223 -68.97 19.09 33.06
CA GLU A 223 -69.20 20.46 32.59
C GLU A 223 -70.70 20.73 32.38
N SER A 224 -71.45 19.79 31.79
CA SER A 224 -72.90 19.91 31.66
C SER A 224 -73.62 19.89 33.01
N ARG A 225 -73.16 19.09 33.98
CA ARG A 225 -73.69 19.12 35.36
C ARG A 225 -73.37 20.42 36.09
N LEU A 226 -72.22 21.03 35.83
CA LEU A 226 -71.83 22.33 36.40
C LEU A 226 -72.59 23.47 35.74
N ALA A 227 -72.68 23.49 34.40
CA ALA A 227 -73.42 24.47 33.62
C ALA A 227 -74.94 24.42 33.89
N PHE A 228 -75.50 23.25 34.19
CA PHE A 228 -76.90 23.09 34.58
C PHE A 228 -77.18 23.47 36.05
N ARG A 229 -76.14 23.63 36.88
CA ARG A 229 -76.26 24.07 38.29
C ARG A 229 -76.15 25.58 38.48
N GLY A 230 -75.67 26.33 37.48
CA GLY A 230 -75.57 27.79 37.52
C GLY A 230 -76.65 28.47 36.69
N ASP A 231 -77.07 29.68 37.07
CA ASP A 231 -78.09 30.48 36.38
C ASP A 231 -77.64 31.05 35.01
N SER A 232 -76.46 30.68 34.52
CA SER A 232 -75.90 31.12 33.24
C SER A 232 -75.31 29.95 32.46
N ILE A 233 -75.94 29.60 31.34
CA ILE A 233 -75.48 28.58 30.40
C ILE A 233 -74.38 29.19 29.52
N GLU A 234 -73.12 29.16 29.97
CA GLU A 234 -71.99 29.47 29.10
C GLU A 234 -71.55 28.20 28.39
N ILE A 235 -71.97 28.04 27.12
CA ILE A 235 -71.43 27.00 26.24
C ILE A 235 -70.01 27.43 25.87
N THR A 236 -69.05 27.02 26.68
CA THR A 236 -67.63 27.30 26.44
C THR A 236 -67.23 26.74 25.05
N ALA A 237 -66.44 27.48 24.26
CA ALA A 237 -66.01 27.06 22.92
C ALA A 237 -65.36 25.65 22.90
N PHE A 238 -64.75 25.24 24.02
CA PHE A 238 -64.23 23.90 24.25
C PHE A 238 -65.31 22.82 24.29
N MET A 239 -66.50 23.11 24.83
CA MET A 239 -67.65 22.19 24.82
C MET A 239 -68.14 21.95 23.38
N THR A 240 -68.24 22.99 22.55
CA THR A 240 -68.61 22.83 21.13
C THR A 240 -67.55 22.05 20.34
N LYS A 241 -66.25 22.29 20.59
CA LYS A 241 -65.15 21.52 19.98
C LYS A 241 -65.17 20.05 20.43
N ALA A 242 -65.40 19.79 21.72
CA ALA A 242 -65.49 18.45 22.28
C ALA A 242 -66.70 17.67 21.74
N LEU A 243 -67.85 18.33 21.66
CA LEU A 243 -69.08 17.73 21.14
C LEU A 243 -68.96 17.44 19.62
N ARG A 244 -68.29 18.33 18.86
CA ARG A 244 -67.95 18.08 17.45
C ARG A 244 -66.97 16.91 17.27
N ALA A 245 -66.01 16.74 18.19
CA ALA A 245 -65.08 15.61 18.18
C ALA A 245 -65.80 14.28 18.49
N LEU A 246 -66.73 14.26 19.45
CA LEU A 246 -67.58 13.10 19.75
C LEU A 246 -68.52 12.73 18.61
N MET A 247 -69.10 13.71 17.91
CA MET A 247 -69.99 13.47 16.77
C MET A 247 -69.31 12.72 15.61
N ARG A 248 -67.97 12.64 15.57
CA ARG A 248 -67.24 11.82 14.59
C ARG A 248 -67.31 10.31 14.88
N ARG A 249 -67.73 9.88 16.08
CA ARG A 249 -68.07 8.49 16.41
C ARG A 249 -69.52 8.43 16.92
N PRO A 250 -70.51 8.09 16.07
CA PRO A 250 -71.93 8.03 16.48
C PRO A 250 -72.23 6.89 17.48
N VAL A 251 -71.25 6.04 17.80
CA VAL A 251 -71.39 4.89 18.71
C VAL A 251 -71.44 5.30 20.20
N LEU A 252 -71.05 6.53 20.54
CA LEU A 252 -71.05 7.06 21.92
C LEU A 252 -72.31 7.89 22.25
N PHE A 253 -73.24 8.02 21.30
CA PHE A 253 -74.52 8.74 21.46
C PHE A 253 -75.69 7.82 21.82
N GLN A 254 -75.45 6.53 22.06
CA GLN A 254 -76.43 5.56 22.54
C GLN A 254 -76.37 5.39 24.05
#